data_AF-A0A494X7G4-F1
#
_entry.id   AF-A0A494X7G4-F1
#
_cell.length_a   1.000
_cell.length_b   1.000
_cell.length_c   1.000
_cell.angle_alpha   90.00
_cell.angle_beta   90.00
_cell.angle_gamma   90.00
#
_symmetry.space_group_name_H-M   'P 1'
#
loop_
_entity.id
_entity.type
_entity.pdbx_description
1 polymer ?
#
loop_
_entity_poly.entity_id
_entity_poly.type
_entity_poly.pdbx_seq_one_letter_code
_entity_poly.pdbx_strand_id
1 'polypeptide(L)'
;MPYDPNAPRPTTPILVGPHVVARRPYSTTQYTLYTIMDGDTPVRSQLSMPGVDDCASAIRKHRAEVASRETRSVIGKAKTRGWQPIRVKAVA
;
A
#
# COMPACT_ATOMS: atom_id res chain seq x y z
N MET A 1 38.09 -10.34 6.59
CA MET A 1 37.49 -9.78 5.37
C MET A 1 37.07 -8.35 5.69
N PRO A 2 37.71 -7.31 5.12
CA PRO A 2 37.26 -5.94 5.32
C PRO A 2 35.87 -5.75 4.71
N TYR A 3 34.98 -5.06 5.42
CA TYR A 3 33.65 -4.70 4.94
C TYR A 3 33.76 -3.61 3.87
N ASP A 4 33.21 -3.86 2.67
CA ASP A 4 33.10 -2.87 1.60
C ASP A 4 31.70 -2.22 1.64
N PRO A 5 31.58 -0.93 2.03
CA PRO A 5 30.30 -0.22 2.06
C PRO A 5 29.65 -0.05 0.68
N ASN A 6 30.40 -0.20 -0.41
CA ASN A 6 29.90 -0.01 -1.78
C ASN A 6 29.64 -1.34 -2.51
N ALA A 7 29.82 -2.48 -1.82
CA ALA A 7 29.52 -3.78 -2.41
C ALA A 7 28.05 -3.85 -2.87
N PRO A 8 27.75 -4.47 -4.02
CA PRO A 8 26.38 -4.64 -4.50
C PRO A 8 25.49 -5.29 -3.44
N ARG A 9 24.40 -4.59 -3.08
CA ARG A 9 23.46 -5.05 -2.06
C ARG A 9 22.29 -5.78 -2.71
N PRO A 10 21.73 -6.82 -2.06
CA PRO A 10 20.59 -7.52 -2.64
C PRO A 10 19.37 -6.58 -2.73
N THR A 11 18.78 -6.52 -3.92
CA THR A 11 17.56 -5.77 -4.27
C THR A 11 16.34 -6.68 -4.34
N THR A 12 16.53 -7.98 -4.19
CA THR A 12 15.46 -8.98 -4.22
C THR A 12 14.46 -8.70 -3.09
N PRO A 13 13.15 -8.63 -3.39
CA PRO A 13 12.13 -8.59 -2.36
C PRO A 13 12.26 -9.76 -1.38
N ILE A 14 11.88 -9.53 -0.13
CA ILE A 14 11.86 -10.56 0.91
C ILE A 14 10.42 -10.85 1.34
N LEU A 15 10.22 -12.05 1.86
CA LEU A 15 8.98 -12.44 2.51
C LEU A 15 9.13 -12.25 4.02
N VAL A 16 8.20 -11.49 4.61
CA VAL A 16 8.05 -11.33 6.05
C VAL A 16 6.72 -11.96 6.44
N GLY A 17 6.78 -13.23 6.85
CA GLY A 17 5.58 -14.06 6.96
C GLY A 17 4.86 -14.17 5.60
N PRO A 18 3.56 -13.84 5.51
CA PRO A 18 2.82 -13.87 4.25
C PRO A 18 2.97 -12.58 3.41
N HIS A 19 3.77 -11.60 3.86
CA HIS A 19 3.83 -10.27 3.26
C HIS A 19 5.10 -10.07 2.44
N VAL A 20 4.95 -9.40 1.29
CA VAL A 20 6.07 -9.03 0.42
C VAL A 20 6.63 -7.67 0.87
N VAL A 21 7.95 -7.61 1.04
CA VAL A 21 8.66 -6.37 1.35
C VAL A 21 9.75 -6.16 0.31
N ALA A 22 9.59 -5.11 -0.49
CA ALA A 22 10.59 -4.70 -1.47
C ALA A 22 11.81 -4.10 -0.78
N ARG A 23 13.00 -4.37 -1.33
CA ARG A 23 14.28 -3.87 -0.81
C ARG A 23 14.92 -2.94 -1.82
N ARG A 24 15.17 -1.71 -1.40
CA ARG A 24 15.87 -0.72 -2.22
C ARG A 24 17.07 -0.16 -1.47
N PRO A 25 18.30 -0.62 -1.77
CA PRO A 25 19.51 0.00 -1.22
C PRO A 25 19.64 1.43 -1.74
N TYR A 26 20.08 2.35 -0.88
CA TYR A 26 20.46 3.69 -1.31
C TYR A 26 21.85 3.64 -1.95
N SER A 27 22.02 4.31 -3.09
CA SER A 27 23.29 4.32 -3.82
C SER A 27 24.43 5.03 -3.07
N THR A 28 24.08 5.98 -2.20
CA THR A 28 25.04 6.86 -1.50
C THR A 28 25.19 6.55 -0.02
N THR A 29 24.37 5.64 0.54
CA THR A 29 24.40 5.33 1.97
C THR A 29 24.32 3.83 2.21
N GLN A 30 24.74 3.39 3.40
CA GLN A 30 24.62 1.98 3.78
C GLN A 30 23.18 1.51 4.05
N TYR A 31 22.21 2.42 4.01
CA TYR A 31 20.84 2.10 4.37
C TYR A 31 20.12 1.39 3.22
N THR A 32 19.21 0.50 3.62
CA THR A 32 18.26 -0.14 2.71
C THR A 32 16.87 0.35 3.07
N LEU A 33 16.15 0.86 2.09
CA LEU A 33 14.74 1.17 2.23
C LEU A 33 13.95 -0.12 2.07
N TYR A 34 13.17 -0.45 3.10
CA TYR A 34 12.21 -1.55 3.08
C TYR A 34 10.83 -0.97 2.80
N THR A 35 10.20 -1.42 1.73
CA THR A 35 8.85 -0.99 1.34
C THR A 35 7.89 -2.17 1.47
N ILE A 36 6.94 -2.07 2.40
CA ILE A 36 5.86 -3.04 2.57
C ILE A 36 4.91 -2.91 1.37
N MET A 37 4.61 -4.04 0.73
CA MET A 37 3.76 -4.10 -0.46
C MET A 37 2.39 -4.74 -0.13
N ASP A 38 1.32 -4.22 -0.75
CA ASP A 38 0.02 -4.86 -0.84
C ASP A 38 -0.28 -5.16 -2.32
N GLY A 39 -0.03 -6.41 -2.74
CA GLY A 39 0.05 -6.74 -4.16
C GLY A 39 1.18 -5.95 -4.84
N ASP A 40 0.83 -5.16 -5.86
CA ASP A 40 1.75 -4.26 -6.56
C ASP A 40 1.83 -2.85 -5.92
N THR A 41 1.04 -2.59 -4.87
CA THR A 41 0.92 -1.25 -4.29
C THR A 41 1.90 -1.05 -3.13
N PRO A 42 2.79 -0.03 -3.17
CA PRO A 42 3.63 0.30 -2.02
C PRO A 42 2.81 0.95 -0.91
N VAL A 43 2.81 0.33 0.27
CA VAL A 43 2.00 0.76 1.42
C VAL A 43 2.77 1.69 2.35
N ARG A 44 3.96 1.28 2.77
CA ARG A 44 4.78 2.01 3.74
C ARG A 44 6.24 1.72 3.49
N SER A 45 7.08 2.75 3.57
CA SER A 45 8.54 2.60 3.48
C SER A 45 9.20 2.97 4.80
N GLN A 46 10.25 2.25 5.16
CA GLN A 46 11.02 2.47 6.40
C GLN A 46 12.46 1.95 6.25
N LEU A 47 13.39 2.50 7.05
CA LEU A 47 14.81 2.11 7.02
C LEU A 47 15.10 0.84 7.83
N SER A 48 14.29 0.59 8.87
CA SER A 48 14.39 -0.62 9.68
C SER A 48 13.58 -1.75 9.06
N MET A 49 14.11 -2.97 9.11
CA MET A 49 13.39 -4.16 8.62
C MET A 49 12.08 -4.33 9.40
N PRO A 50 10.92 -4.38 8.73
CA PRO A 50 9.64 -4.54 9.40
C PRO A 50 9.45 -5.96 9.94
N GLY A 51 8.73 -6.09 11.06
CA GLY A 51 8.22 -7.38 11.52
C GLY A 51 6.93 -7.81 10.82
N VAL A 52 6.43 -9.00 11.15
CA VAL A 52 5.17 -9.54 10.60
C VAL A 52 3.98 -8.66 11.02
N ASP A 53 3.90 -8.28 12.30
CA ASP A 53 2.82 -7.43 12.83
C ASP A 53 2.82 -6.01 12.25
N ASP A 54 4.00 -5.46 11.99
CA ASP A 54 4.16 -4.17 11.33
C ASP A 54 3.58 -4.22 9.91
N CYS A 55 3.91 -5.28 9.16
CA CYS A 55 3.41 -5.51 7.81
C CYS A 55 1.88 -5.66 7.83
N ALA A 56 1.35 -6.53 8.69
CA ALA A 56 -0.08 -6.79 8.79
C ALA A 56 -0.86 -5.52 9.16
N SER A 57 -0.35 -4.74 10.13
CA SER A 57 -0.99 -3.50 10.58
C SER A 57 -0.93 -2.41 9.52
N ALA A 58 0.19 -2.27 8.81
CA ALA A 58 0.34 -1.31 7.73
C ALA A 58 -0.64 -1.60 6.57
N ILE A 59 -0.71 -2.87 6.14
CA ILE A 59 -1.61 -3.30 5.05
C ILE A 59 -3.08 -3.14 5.47
N ARG A 60 -3.45 -3.55 6.69
CA ARG A 60 -4.82 -3.37 7.20
C ARG A 60 -5.25 -1.91 7.18
N LYS A 61 -4.37 -1.01 7.66
CA LYS A 61 -4.62 0.42 7.66
C LYS A 61 -4.77 0.97 6.24
N HIS A 62 -3.89 0.58 5.33
CA HIS A 62 -3.94 1.00 3.94
C HIS A 62 -5.25 0.61 3.26
N ARG A 63 -5.67 -0.66 3.39
CA ARG A 63 -6.93 -1.14 2.82
C ARG A 63 -8.15 -0.39 3.38
N ALA A 64 -8.17 -0.11 4.69
CA ALA A 64 -9.23 0.68 5.30
C ALA A 64 -9.28 2.12 4.76
N GLU A 65 -8.13 2.74 4.53
CA GLU A 65 -8.03 4.08 3.93
C GLU A 65 -8.50 4.09 2.48
N VAL A 66 -8.12 3.09 1.68
CA VAL A 66 -8.57 2.92 0.29
C VAL A 66 -10.10 2.77 0.25
N ALA A 67 -10.66 1.83 1.01
CA ALA A 67 -12.11 1.64 1.09
C ALA A 67 -12.86 2.91 1.52
N SER A 68 -12.31 3.67 2.48
CA SER A 68 -12.88 4.94 2.92
C SER A 68 -12.87 6.00 1.81
N ARG A 69 -11.79 6.08 1.03
CA ARG A 69 -11.67 7.01 -0.10
C ARG A 69 -12.66 6.67 -1.21
N GLU A 70 -12.80 5.39 -1.54
CA GLU A 70 -13.75 4.91 -2.55
C GLU A 70 -15.19 5.21 -2.13
N THR A 71 -15.54 4.92 -0.88
CA THR A 71 -16.86 5.22 -0.32
C THR A 71 -17.17 6.71 -0.41
N ARG A 72 -16.23 7.57 -0.01
CA ARG A 72 -16.38 9.04 -0.14
C ARG A 72 -16.57 9.47 -1.59
N SER A 73 -15.84 8.88 -2.53
CA SER A 73 -15.98 9.17 -3.96
C SER A 73 -17.37 8.80 -4.48
N VAL A 74 -17.89 7.61 -4.12
CA VAL A 74 -19.22 7.16 -4.51
C VAL A 74 -20.31 8.07 -3.94
N ILE A 75 -20.23 8.41 -2.65
CA ILE A 75 -21.18 9.33 -2.01
C ILE A 75 -21.11 10.72 -2.65
N GLY A 76 -19.90 11.23 -2.93
CA GLY A 76 -19.70 12.50 -3.62
C GLY A 76 -20.37 12.51 -4.99
N LYS A 77 -20.15 11.47 -5.81
CA LYS A 77 -20.80 11.31 -7.12
C LYS A 77 -22.32 11.23 -7.01
N ALA A 78 -22.84 10.50 -6.02
CA ALA A 78 -24.27 10.42 -5.77
C ALA A 78 -24.87 11.79 -5.40
N LYS A 79 -24.20 12.57 -4.54
CA LYS A 79 -24.60 13.94 -4.18
C LYS A 79 -24.60 14.87 -5.39
N THR A 80 -23.59 14.78 -6.27
CA THR A 80 -23.53 15.61 -7.49
C THR A 80 -24.58 15.26 -8.54
N ARG A 81 -25.04 14.00 -8.58
CA ARG A 81 -26.03 13.55 -9.58
C ARG A 81 -27.45 14.05 -9.31
N GLY A 82 -27.71 14.64 -8.13
CA GLY A 82 -29.03 15.10 -7.71
C GLY A 82 -30.02 13.93 -7.51
N TRP A 83 -31.08 14.19 -6.76
CA TRP A 83 -32.17 13.22 -6.62
C TRP A 83 -32.88 13.07 -7.97
N GLN A 84 -32.77 11.89 -8.58
CA GLN A 84 -33.55 11.53 -9.76
C GLN A 84 -34.81 10.81 -9.26
N PRO A 85 -36.02 11.38 -9.43
CA PRO A 85 -37.24 10.70 -9.02
C PRO A 85 -37.36 9.38 -9.80
N ILE A 86 -37.60 8.28 -9.08
CA ILE A 86 -37.84 6.97 -9.68
C ILE A 86 -39.14 7.07 -10.47
N ARG A 87 -39.03 7.04 -11.81
CA ARG A 87 -40.18 7.14 -12.71
C ARG A 87 -40.79 5.74 -12.86
N VAL A 88 -41.76 5.42 -12.00
CA VAL A 88 -42.53 4.18 -12.12
C VAL A 88 -43.51 4.34 -13.29
N LYS A 89 -43.41 3.51 -14.32
CA LYS A 89 -44.43 3.42 -15.36
C LYS A 89 -45.58 2.57 -14.81
N ALA A 90 -46.76 3.18 -14.66
CA ALA A 90 -47.98 2.41 -14.45
C ALA A 90 -48.27 1.62 -15.74
N VAL A 91 -48.37 0.30 -15.63
CA VAL A 91 -48.96 -0.56 -16.66
C VAL A 91 -50.48 -0.40 -16.54
N ALA A 92 -51.11 -0.01 -17.65
CA ALA A 92 -52.55 0.09 -17.81
C ALA A 92 -53.12 -1.25 -18.33
#